data_AF-A0A560SNE4-F1
#
_entry.id   AF-A0A560SNE4-F1
#
_cell.length_a   1.000
_cell.length_b   1.000
_cell.length_c   1.000
_cell.angle_alpha   90.00
_cell.angle_beta   90.00
_cell.angle_gamma   90.00
#
_symmetry.space_group_name_H-M   'P 1'
#
loop_
_entity.id
_entity.type
_entity.pdbx_description
1 polymer ?
#
loop_
_entity_poly.entity_id
_entity_poly.type
_entity_poly.pdbx_seq_one_letter_code
_entity_poly.pdbx_strand_id
1 'polypeptide(L)'
;MRSHYEPALPRASQAPRSAPVTSTKGTLQTVGVYVPVSMHETLKELAEGQNKKFSVLVRELVENGYDRFEDAIEERSGRKVLDGYEHKVASYSGESYQWMARLDRKLSLELKLTAKEYGRSASQIVGSLLAEALSHCLQTQGAVVSAEVEVERARVAIAGLVGPQAGELADYLGLHGKRRLVNEVLGGLVRAPGALLGQIAEYFAVSREAVIQAVGLNFRQMPTPSYKAPNGQPRVLTEPVPWEEAVKALKLPHDEEAKLLVIGD
;
A
#
# COMPACT_ATOMS: atom_id res chain seq x y z
N MET A 1 -6.65 -31.28 -75.54
CA MET A 1 -6.66 -30.32 -74.41
C MET A 1 -6.90 -31.07 -73.11
N ARG A 2 -5.85 -31.33 -72.34
CA ARG A 2 -5.92 -31.71 -70.92
C ARG A 2 -4.76 -30.99 -70.22
N SER A 3 -5.08 -30.02 -69.38
CA SER A 3 -4.13 -29.26 -68.58
C SER A 3 -3.72 -30.11 -67.38
N HIS A 4 -2.44 -30.48 -67.27
CA HIS A 4 -1.89 -31.09 -66.07
C HIS A 4 -1.43 -29.98 -65.14
N TYR A 5 -2.09 -29.87 -63.98
CA TYR A 5 -1.67 -28.99 -62.89
C TYR A 5 -0.55 -29.69 -62.11
N GLU A 6 0.60 -29.03 -61.99
CA GLU A 6 1.72 -29.46 -61.16
C GLU A 6 1.77 -28.55 -59.91
N PRO A 7 1.67 -29.07 -58.68
CA PRO A 7 1.67 -28.23 -57.48
C PRO A 7 3.07 -27.70 -57.18
N ALA A 8 3.20 -26.38 -57.04
CA ALA A 8 4.45 -25.75 -56.61
C ALA A 8 4.71 -26.04 -55.12
N LEU A 9 5.78 -26.79 -54.84
CA LEU A 9 6.31 -26.94 -53.48
C LEU A 9 6.83 -25.59 -52.95
N PRO A 10 6.59 -25.25 -51.67
CA PRO A 10 7.10 -24.02 -51.09
C PRO A 10 8.63 -24.02 -51.11
N ARG A 11 9.24 -23.02 -51.74
CA ARG A 11 10.69 -22.78 -51.67
C ARG A 11 11.08 -22.50 -50.22
N ALA A 12 11.51 -23.54 -49.51
CA ALA A 12 12.32 -23.38 -48.31
C ALA A 12 13.55 -22.54 -48.71
N SER A 13 13.67 -21.33 -48.17
CA SER A 13 14.81 -20.46 -48.41
C SER A 13 16.08 -21.13 -47.92
N GLN A 14 16.84 -21.68 -48.88
CA GLN A 14 18.24 -22.03 -48.71
C GLN A 14 19.05 -20.73 -48.63
N ALA A 15 19.30 -20.25 -47.42
CA ALA A 15 20.39 -19.33 -47.13
C ALA A 15 20.84 -19.55 -45.67
N PRO A 16 22.12 -19.87 -45.40
CA PRO A 16 22.61 -19.91 -44.03
C PRO A 16 22.62 -18.47 -43.50
N ARG A 17 21.79 -18.18 -42.49
CA ARG A 17 21.82 -16.90 -41.77
C ARG A 17 23.05 -16.87 -40.86
N SER A 18 24.20 -16.52 -41.41
CA SER A 18 25.35 -16.04 -40.64
C SER A 18 25.16 -14.55 -40.36
N ALA A 19 24.40 -14.23 -39.30
CA ALA A 19 24.41 -12.92 -38.69
C ALA A 19 24.66 -13.10 -37.18
N PRO A 20 25.60 -12.35 -36.57
CA PRO A 20 25.92 -12.49 -35.16
C PRO A 20 24.69 -12.13 -34.31
N VAL A 21 24.35 -13.00 -33.38
CA VAL A 21 23.31 -12.77 -32.36
C VAL A 21 23.80 -11.68 -31.42
N THR A 22 23.56 -10.43 -31.79
CA THR A 22 23.82 -9.27 -30.94
C THR A 22 22.53 -8.83 -30.26
N SER A 23 22.44 -9.12 -28.96
CA SER A 23 21.57 -8.47 -27.97
C SER A 23 20.07 -8.42 -28.29
N THR A 24 19.32 -9.44 -27.86
CA THR A 24 17.85 -9.41 -27.83
C THR A 24 17.36 -8.47 -26.73
N LYS A 25 17.31 -7.17 -27.03
CA LYS A 25 16.32 -6.29 -26.40
C LYS A 25 14.95 -6.94 -26.68
N GLY A 26 14.32 -7.51 -25.64
CA GLY A 26 13.12 -8.34 -25.78
C GLY A 26 12.08 -7.68 -26.68
N THR A 27 11.69 -8.34 -27.76
CA THR A 27 10.70 -7.80 -28.69
C THR A 27 9.35 -7.77 -28.01
N LEU A 28 8.85 -6.58 -27.67
CA LEU A 28 7.50 -6.40 -27.12
C LEU A 28 6.45 -6.83 -28.16
N GLN A 29 5.44 -7.56 -27.73
CA GLN A 29 4.29 -7.95 -28.55
C GLN A 29 3.09 -7.04 -28.25
N THR A 30 2.32 -6.73 -29.29
CA THR A 30 1.08 -5.98 -29.14
C THR A 30 -0.11 -6.91 -28.91
N VAL A 31 -0.93 -6.57 -27.92
CA VAL A 31 -2.20 -7.24 -27.64
C VAL A 31 -3.30 -6.18 -27.63
N GLY A 32 -4.42 -6.47 -28.30
CA GLY A 32 -5.59 -5.61 -28.24
C GLY A 32 -6.18 -5.64 -26.85
N VAL A 33 -6.54 -4.48 -26.32
CA VAL A 33 -7.25 -4.33 -25.05
C VAL A 33 -8.58 -3.66 -25.36
N TYR A 34 -9.65 -4.18 -24.76
CA TYR A 34 -11.00 -3.69 -24.96
C TYR A 34 -11.70 -3.62 -23.61
N VAL A 35 -11.85 -2.41 -23.07
CA VAL A 35 -12.47 -2.16 -21.77
C VAL A 35 -13.25 -0.83 -21.80
N PRO A 36 -14.17 -0.58 -20.84
CA PRO A 36 -14.90 0.68 -20.76
C PRO A 36 -13.99 1.91 -20.66
N VAL A 37 -14.42 3.04 -21.24
CA VAL A 37 -13.66 4.30 -21.24
C VAL A 37 -13.25 4.74 -19.83
N SER A 38 -14.15 4.65 -18.85
CA SER A 38 -13.82 5.05 -17.47
C SER A 38 -12.69 4.22 -16.87
N MET A 39 -12.59 2.92 -17.18
CA MET A 39 -11.47 2.09 -16.74
C MET A 39 -10.15 2.55 -17.36
N HIS A 40 -10.15 2.90 -18.64
CA HIS A 40 -8.98 3.42 -19.33
C HIS A 40 -8.52 4.76 -18.75
N GLU A 41 -9.46 5.63 -18.40
CA GLU A 41 -9.19 6.91 -17.73
C GLU A 41 -8.59 6.69 -16.34
N THR A 42 -9.15 5.80 -15.52
CA THR A 42 -8.57 5.45 -14.21
C THR A 42 -7.14 4.92 -14.34
N LEU A 43 -6.83 4.12 -15.37
CA LEU A 43 -5.45 3.67 -15.63
C LEU A 43 -4.51 4.83 -15.99
N LYS A 44 -5.00 5.86 -16.68
CA LYS A 44 -4.21 7.08 -16.98
C LYS A 44 -3.95 7.89 -15.73
N GLU A 45 -4.99 8.14 -14.94
CA GLU A 45 -4.89 8.85 -13.66
C GLU A 45 -3.91 8.15 -12.70
N LEU A 46 -3.98 6.81 -12.63
CA LEU A 46 -3.03 6.02 -11.84
C LEU A 46 -1.59 6.16 -12.34
N ALA A 47 -1.38 6.18 -13.67
CA ALA A 47 -0.05 6.35 -14.26
C ALA A 47 0.52 7.73 -13.93
N GLU A 48 -0.28 8.78 -14.03
CA GLU A 48 0.08 10.14 -13.68
C GLU A 48 0.38 10.27 -12.18
N GLY A 49 -0.48 9.73 -11.32
CA GLY A 49 -0.29 9.72 -9.87
C GLY A 49 0.98 8.98 -9.42
N GLN A 50 1.41 7.96 -10.17
CA GLN A 50 2.67 7.24 -9.92
C GLN A 50 3.88 7.83 -10.67
N ASN A 51 3.70 8.92 -11.43
CA ASN A 51 4.72 9.49 -12.32
C ASN A 51 5.35 8.45 -13.26
N LYS A 52 4.53 7.54 -13.80
CA LYS A 52 4.94 6.46 -14.72
C LYS A 52 4.38 6.71 -16.11
N LYS A 53 5.11 6.27 -17.13
CA LYS A 53 4.55 6.18 -18.48
C LYS A 53 3.42 5.16 -18.50
N PHE A 54 2.29 5.49 -19.13
CA PHE A 54 1.13 4.61 -19.24
C PHE A 54 1.48 3.18 -19.70
N SER A 55 2.36 3.04 -20.71
CA SER A 55 2.80 1.75 -21.23
C SER A 55 3.70 0.94 -20.29
N VAL A 56 4.33 1.59 -19.30
CA VAL A 56 5.07 0.92 -18.22
C VAL A 56 4.07 0.41 -17.19
N LEU A 57 3.17 1.27 -16.72
CA LEU A 57 2.13 0.88 -15.76
C LEU A 57 1.29 -0.30 -16.29
N VAL A 58 0.82 -0.24 -17.54
CA VAL A 58 0.00 -1.32 -18.11
C VAL A 58 0.74 -2.66 -18.13
N ARG A 59 2.06 -2.69 -18.38
CA ARG A 59 2.83 -3.93 -18.34
C ARG A 59 2.90 -4.50 -16.93
N GLU A 60 3.26 -3.65 -15.97
CA GLU A 60 3.33 -4.02 -14.56
C GLU A 60 1.98 -4.52 -14.03
N LEU A 61 0.87 -3.84 -14.37
CA LEU A 61 -0.46 -4.25 -13.93
C LEU A 61 -0.90 -5.57 -14.57
N VAL A 62 -0.59 -5.81 -15.84
CA VAL A 62 -0.92 -7.10 -16.48
C VAL A 62 -0.10 -8.23 -15.89
N GLU A 63 1.19 -8.02 -15.63
CA GLU A 63 2.06 -9.00 -14.97
C GLU A 63 1.55 -9.30 -13.55
N ASN A 64 1.35 -8.26 -12.72
CA ASN A 64 0.81 -8.40 -11.37
C ASN A 64 -0.57 -9.06 -11.35
N GLY A 65 -1.43 -8.72 -12.32
CA GLY A 65 -2.75 -9.34 -12.45
C GLY A 65 -2.65 -10.82 -12.82
N TYR A 66 -1.69 -11.18 -13.68
CA TYR A 66 -1.44 -12.57 -14.08
C TYR A 66 -0.88 -13.40 -12.92
N ASP A 67 0.08 -12.87 -12.15
CA ASP A 67 0.60 -13.56 -10.96
C ASP A 67 -0.52 -13.82 -9.95
N ARG A 68 -1.40 -12.83 -9.70
CA ARG A 68 -2.58 -13.00 -8.84
C ARG A 68 -3.57 -14.03 -9.38
N PHE A 69 -3.69 -14.13 -10.70
CA PHE A 69 -4.52 -15.15 -11.32
C PHE A 69 -3.96 -16.54 -11.05
N GLU A 70 -2.65 -16.73 -11.26
CA GLU A 70 -1.95 -18.00 -10.99
C GLU A 70 -2.10 -18.40 -9.51
N ASP A 71 -1.89 -17.48 -8.57
CA ASP A 71 -2.11 -17.74 -7.14
C ASP A 71 -3.58 -18.12 -6.86
N ALA A 72 -4.53 -17.41 -7.47
CA ALA A 72 -5.95 -17.62 -7.22
C ALA A 72 -6.47 -18.96 -7.76
N ILE A 73 -5.85 -19.52 -8.80
CA ILE A 73 -6.27 -20.80 -9.38
C ILE A 73 -5.77 -22.02 -8.60
N GLU A 74 -4.82 -21.85 -7.67
CA GLU A 74 -4.42 -22.91 -6.74
C GLU A 74 -5.58 -23.29 -5.79
N GLU A 75 -6.40 -22.30 -5.41
CA GLU A 75 -7.49 -22.46 -4.45
C GLU A 75 -8.88 -22.53 -5.10
N ARG A 76 -9.05 -21.97 -6.30
CA ARG A 76 -10.34 -21.78 -6.95
C ARG A 76 -10.31 -22.17 -8.42
N SER A 77 -11.45 -22.59 -8.95
CA SER A 77 -11.58 -22.83 -10.40
C SER A 77 -11.24 -21.57 -11.20
N GLY A 78 -10.28 -21.65 -12.13
CA GLY A 78 -9.86 -20.50 -12.96
C GLY A 78 -10.99 -19.80 -13.71
N ARG A 79 -12.01 -20.53 -14.16
CA ARG A 79 -13.24 -19.91 -14.72
C ARG A 79 -13.91 -18.94 -13.74
N LYS A 80 -14.10 -19.35 -12.48
CA LYS A 80 -14.72 -18.52 -11.45
C LYS A 80 -13.87 -17.29 -11.10
N VAL A 81 -12.55 -17.46 -11.09
CA VAL A 81 -11.61 -16.34 -10.88
C VAL A 81 -11.79 -15.31 -11.98
N LEU A 82 -11.74 -15.75 -13.23
CA LEU A 82 -11.89 -14.88 -14.40
C LEU A 82 -13.29 -14.28 -14.53
N ASP A 83 -14.35 -14.97 -14.09
CA ASP A 83 -15.72 -14.42 -14.02
C ASP A 83 -15.77 -13.25 -13.01
N GLY A 84 -15.10 -13.41 -11.86
CA GLY A 84 -14.97 -12.34 -10.87
C GLY A 84 -14.22 -11.12 -11.42
N TYR A 85 -13.16 -11.35 -12.20
CA TYR A 85 -12.39 -10.25 -12.82
C TYR A 85 -13.21 -9.55 -13.91
N GLU A 86 -13.99 -10.28 -14.71
CA GLU A 86 -14.92 -9.68 -15.66
C GLU A 86 -16.00 -8.84 -14.98
N HIS A 87 -16.49 -9.27 -13.81
CA HIS A 87 -17.41 -8.46 -13.03
C HIS A 87 -16.77 -7.13 -12.60
N LYS A 88 -15.47 -7.14 -12.27
CA LYS A 88 -14.72 -5.90 -12.00
C LYS A 88 -14.64 -5.02 -13.24
N VAL A 89 -14.35 -5.56 -14.42
CA VAL A 89 -14.40 -4.80 -15.69
C VAL A 89 -15.79 -4.19 -15.91
N ALA A 90 -16.86 -4.95 -15.67
CA ALA A 90 -18.24 -4.51 -15.86
C ALA A 90 -18.69 -3.43 -14.84
N SER A 91 -17.96 -3.25 -13.73
CA SER A 91 -18.24 -2.19 -12.77
C SER A 91 -17.88 -0.78 -13.29
N TYR A 92 -17.07 -0.71 -14.34
CA TYR A 92 -16.71 0.53 -15.03
C TYR A 92 -17.77 0.91 -16.08
N SER A 93 -18.01 2.21 -16.24
CA SER A 93 -19.03 2.77 -17.13
C SER A 93 -18.46 3.28 -18.46
N GLY A 94 -19.36 3.49 -19.43
CA GLY A 94 -19.05 4.08 -20.73
C GLY A 94 -18.90 3.05 -21.85
N GLU A 95 -18.80 3.56 -23.09
CA GLU A 95 -18.55 2.73 -24.26
C GLU A 95 -17.19 2.02 -24.13
N SER A 96 -17.07 0.84 -24.73
CA SER A 96 -15.82 0.11 -24.70
C SER A 96 -14.85 0.68 -25.74
N TYR A 97 -13.65 1.02 -25.28
CA TYR A 97 -12.59 1.62 -26.08
C TYR A 97 -11.50 0.59 -26.36
N GLN A 98 -11.03 0.54 -27.61
CA GLN A 98 -9.99 -0.39 -28.04
C GLN A 98 -8.63 0.31 -28.15
N TRP A 99 -7.58 -0.29 -27.56
CA TRP A 99 -6.20 0.13 -27.77
C TRP A 99 -5.24 -1.05 -27.83
N MET A 100 -3.96 -0.80 -28.13
CA MET A 100 -2.92 -1.82 -28.20
C MET A 100 -1.97 -1.69 -27.02
N ALA A 101 -1.99 -2.66 -26.09
CA ALA A 101 -0.98 -2.79 -25.05
C ALA A 101 0.27 -3.46 -25.62
N ARG A 102 1.46 -3.00 -25.22
CA ARG A 102 2.74 -3.62 -25.55
C ARG A 102 3.21 -4.42 -24.34
N LEU A 103 3.26 -5.74 -24.46
CA LEU A 103 3.64 -6.66 -23.40
C LEU A 103 4.91 -7.43 -23.76
N ASP A 104 5.59 -7.97 -22.75
CA ASP A 104 6.71 -8.87 -22.99
C ASP A 104 6.26 -10.13 -23.73
N ARG A 105 7.13 -10.63 -24.61
CA ARG A 105 6.79 -11.74 -25.51
C ARG A 105 6.35 -12.99 -24.75
N LYS A 106 7.02 -13.31 -23.64
CA LYS A 106 6.72 -14.49 -22.81
C LYS A 106 5.30 -14.37 -22.24
N LEU A 107 5.04 -13.29 -21.52
CA LEU A 107 3.72 -12.98 -20.95
C LEU A 107 2.63 -12.94 -22.02
N SER A 108 2.89 -12.32 -23.17
CA SER A 108 1.91 -12.29 -24.28
C SER A 108 1.55 -13.68 -24.81
N LEU A 109 2.48 -14.63 -24.80
CA LEU A 109 2.22 -16.01 -25.21
C LEU A 109 1.44 -16.76 -24.14
N GLU A 110 1.81 -16.61 -22.87
CA GLU A 110 1.10 -17.20 -21.72
C GLU A 110 -0.35 -16.76 -21.71
N LEU A 111 -0.61 -15.45 -21.79
CA LEU A 111 -1.98 -14.91 -21.82
C LEU A 111 -2.81 -15.43 -23.01
N LYS A 112 -2.19 -15.70 -24.16
CA LYS A 112 -2.88 -16.30 -25.32
C LYS A 112 -3.20 -17.78 -25.09
N LEU A 113 -2.36 -18.51 -24.35
CA LEU A 113 -2.61 -19.89 -23.97
C LEU A 113 -3.71 -19.95 -22.91
N THR A 114 -3.64 -19.13 -21.87
CA THR A 114 -4.68 -18.97 -20.85
C THR A 114 -6.02 -18.61 -21.49
N ALA A 115 -6.03 -17.65 -22.43
CA ALA A 115 -7.23 -17.30 -23.19
C ALA A 115 -7.86 -18.52 -23.88
N LYS A 116 -7.05 -19.36 -24.54
CA LYS A 116 -7.53 -20.59 -25.18
C LYS A 116 -8.05 -21.62 -24.18
N GLU A 117 -7.30 -21.85 -23.10
CA GLU A 117 -7.66 -22.80 -22.04
C GLU A 117 -9.03 -22.50 -21.43
N TYR A 118 -9.29 -21.22 -21.16
CA TYR A 118 -10.52 -20.77 -20.52
C TYR A 118 -11.61 -20.33 -21.51
N GLY A 119 -11.39 -20.48 -22.82
CA GLY A 119 -12.37 -20.16 -23.86
C GLY A 119 -12.69 -18.66 -23.97
N ARG A 120 -11.72 -17.79 -23.70
CA ARG A 120 -11.84 -16.33 -23.74
C ARG A 120 -10.93 -15.74 -24.82
N SER A 121 -11.19 -14.48 -25.20
CA SER A 121 -10.25 -13.75 -26.06
C SER A 121 -9.06 -13.22 -25.25
N ALA A 122 -7.91 -13.03 -25.91
CA ALA A 122 -6.74 -12.41 -25.26
C ALA A 122 -7.04 -11.00 -24.73
N SER A 123 -7.89 -10.25 -25.45
CA SER A 123 -8.34 -8.92 -25.01
C SER A 123 -9.15 -8.98 -23.72
N GLN A 124 -10.06 -9.96 -23.58
CA GLN A 124 -10.84 -10.16 -22.35
C GLN A 124 -9.94 -10.54 -21.17
N ILE A 125 -8.97 -11.44 -21.39
CA ILE A 125 -8.01 -11.80 -20.33
C ILE A 125 -7.24 -10.56 -19.89
N VAL A 126 -6.62 -9.82 -20.82
CA VAL A 126 -5.85 -8.62 -20.46
C VAL A 126 -6.71 -7.57 -19.76
N GLY A 127 -7.93 -7.31 -20.23
CA GLY A 127 -8.85 -6.39 -19.58
C GLY A 127 -9.21 -6.84 -18.16
N SER A 128 -9.47 -8.12 -17.96
CA SER A 128 -9.79 -8.71 -16.66
C SER A 128 -8.63 -8.60 -15.67
N LEU A 129 -7.41 -8.93 -16.10
CA LEU A 129 -6.21 -8.81 -15.26
C LEU A 129 -5.91 -7.36 -14.89
N LEU A 130 -6.10 -6.43 -15.83
CA LEU A 130 -5.97 -5.00 -15.56
C LEU A 130 -6.98 -4.53 -14.52
N ALA A 131 -8.24 -4.96 -14.61
CA ALA A 131 -9.28 -4.58 -13.64
C ALA A 131 -8.97 -5.15 -12.26
N GLU A 132 -8.48 -6.38 -12.19
CA GLU A 132 -8.05 -6.99 -10.93
C GLU A 132 -6.91 -6.19 -10.29
N ALA A 133 -5.82 -6.00 -11.01
CA ALA A 133 -4.64 -5.29 -10.50
C ALA A 133 -4.98 -3.84 -10.12
N LEU A 134 -5.79 -3.16 -10.93
CA LEU A 134 -6.27 -1.81 -10.65
C LEU A 134 -7.09 -1.75 -9.36
N SER A 135 -8.00 -2.71 -9.15
CA SER A 135 -8.81 -2.76 -7.93
C SER A 135 -7.95 -2.84 -6.66
N HIS A 136 -6.87 -3.63 -6.70
CA HIS A 136 -5.92 -3.74 -5.59
C HIS A 136 -5.10 -2.47 -5.38
N CYS A 137 -4.66 -1.81 -6.46
CA CYS A 137 -3.97 -0.53 -6.35
C CYS A 137 -4.86 0.51 -5.66
N LEU A 138 -6.13 0.61 -6.07
CA LEU A 138 -7.08 1.57 -5.51
C LEU A 138 -7.42 1.26 -4.04
N GLN A 139 -7.61 -0.02 -3.69
CA GLN A 139 -7.81 -0.43 -2.29
C GLN A 139 -6.61 -0.07 -1.41
N THR A 140 -5.39 -0.30 -1.91
CA THR A 140 -4.16 0.02 -1.19
C THR A 140 -4.01 1.53 -1.00
N GLN A 141 -4.27 2.33 -2.04
CA GLN A 141 -4.27 3.79 -1.94
C GLN A 141 -5.35 4.29 -0.96
N GLY A 142 -6.56 3.75 -1.02
CA GLY A 142 -7.64 4.09 -0.09
C GLY A 142 -7.29 3.78 1.37
N ALA A 143 -6.64 2.64 1.62
CA ALA A 143 -6.17 2.27 2.96
C ALA A 143 -5.08 3.24 3.47
N VAL A 144 -4.12 3.63 2.63
CA VAL A 144 -3.08 4.60 2.99
C VAL A 144 -3.68 5.97 3.31
N VAL A 145 -4.57 6.48 2.46
CA VAL A 145 -5.23 7.77 2.69
C VAL A 145 -6.07 7.73 3.98
N SER A 146 -6.79 6.64 4.21
CA SER A 146 -7.56 6.47 5.45
C SER A 146 -6.65 6.50 6.69
N ALA A 147 -5.50 5.84 6.64
CA ALA A 147 -4.52 5.86 7.73
C ALA A 147 -3.94 7.26 7.95
N GLU A 148 -3.57 7.99 6.88
CA GLU A 148 -3.06 9.35 6.99
C GLU A 148 -4.09 10.32 7.60
N VAL A 149 -5.36 10.21 7.19
CA VAL A 149 -6.46 11.01 7.75
C VAL A 149 -6.66 10.71 9.22
N GLU A 150 -6.56 9.44 9.62
CA GLU A 150 -6.70 9.04 11.02
C GLU A 150 -5.52 9.53 11.88
N VAL A 151 -4.30 9.47 11.36
CA VAL A 151 -3.10 10.04 12.00
C VAL A 151 -3.26 11.56 12.19
N GLU A 152 -3.75 12.28 11.18
CA GLU A 152 -3.95 13.72 11.31
C GLU A 152 -5.07 14.06 12.30
N ARG A 153 -6.16 13.27 12.34
CA ARG A 153 -7.19 13.41 13.38
C ARG A 153 -6.60 13.21 14.78
N ALA A 154 -5.74 12.21 14.96
CA ALA A 154 -5.05 11.99 16.23
C ALA A 154 -4.14 13.19 16.58
N ARG A 155 -3.39 13.76 15.62
CA ARG A 155 -2.54 14.94 15.85
C ARG A 155 -3.34 16.17 16.27
N VAL A 156 -4.46 16.44 15.60
CA VAL A 156 -5.36 17.56 15.93
C VAL A 156 -5.94 17.38 17.34
N ALA A 157 -6.40 16.17 17.67
CA ALA A 157 -6.95 15.87 18.99
C ALA A 157 -5.90 16.00 20.10
N ILE A 158 -4.68 15.49 19.85
CA ILE A 158 -3.54 15.64 20.77
C ILE A 158 -3.22 17.12 20.98
N ALA A 159 -3.06 17.89 19.91
CA ALA A 159 -2.75 19.32 19.98
C ALA A 159 -3.83 20.11 20.74
N GLY A 160 -5.09 19.70 20.61
CA GLY A 160 -6.22 20.28 21.32
C GLY A 160 -6.18 20.09 22.84
N LEU A 161 -5.52 19.04 23.36
CA LEU A 161 -5.45 18.76 24.81
C LEU A 161 -4.15 19.17 25.49
N VAL A 162 -3.16 19.66 24.74
CA VAL A 162 -1.88 20.09 25.33
C VAL A 162 -2.11 21.24 26.31
N GLY A 163 -1.47 21.17 27.47
CA GLY A 163 -1.53 22.24 28.49
C GLY A 163 -2.47 21.91 29.65
N PRO A 164 -3.41 22.79 30.04
CA PRO A 164 -4.26 22.58 31.22
C PRO A 164 -5.29 21.46 31.03
N GLN A 165 -5.76 21.22 29.79
CA GLN A 165 -6.77 20.21 29.47
C GLN A 165 -6.24 18.76 29.57
N ALA A 166 -4.92 18.56 29.48
CA ALA A 166 -4.27 17.28 29.73
C ALA A 166 -4.51 16.74 31.17
N GLY A 167 -5.06 17.54 32.09
CA GLY A 167 -5.52 17.06 33.39
C GLY A 167 -6.69 16.08 33.29
N GLU A 168 -7.67 16.36 32.42
CA GLU A 168 -8.84 15.48 32.22
C GLU A 168 -8.43 14.13 31.64
N LEU A 169 -7.52 14.15 30.65
CA LEU A 169 -6.93 12.93 30.12
C LEU A 169 -6.10 12.19 31.19
N ALA A 170 -5.35 12.91 32.04
CA ALA A 170 -4.61 12.28 33.12
C ALA A 170 -5.54 11.55 34.10
N ASP A 171 -6.70 12.13 34.42
CA ASP A 171 -7.70 11.49 35.28
C ASP A 171 -8.32 10.26 34.61
N TYR A 172 -8.63 10.34 33.31
CA TYR A 172 -9.13 9.21 32.53
C TYR A 172 -8.15 8.04 32.49
N LEU A 173 -6.84 8.33 32.38
CA LEU A 173 -5.77 7.33 32.36
C LEU A 173 -5.40 6.80 33.76
N GLY A 174 -6.08 7.22 34.83
CA GLY A 174 -5.71 6.87 36.21
C GLY A 174 -4.38 7.50 36.68
N LEU A 175 -3.89 8.51 35.95
CA LEU A 175 -2.67 9.27 36.19
C LEU A 175 -2.96 10.57 36.95
N HIS A 176 -3.81 10.52 37.97
CA HIS A 176 -4.27 11.70 38.72
C HIS A 176 -3.11 12.60 39.16
N GLY A 177 -3.22 13.90 38.84
CA GLY A 177 -2.20 14.92 39.15
C GLY A 177 -0.93 14.85 38.30
N LYS A 178 -0.78 13.87 37.40
CA LYS A 178 0.43 13.63 36.60
C LYS A 178 0.32 14.22 35.18
N ARG A 179 -0.34 15.38 35.07
CA ARG A 179 -0.55 16.14 33.82
C ARG A 179 0.74 16.36 33.02
N ARG A 180 1.87 16.58 33.70
CA ARG A 180 3.16 16.77 33.05
C ARG A 180 3.61 15.52 32.29
N LEU A 181 3.49 14.34 32.91
CA LEU A 181 3.84 13.06 32.28
C LEU A 181 2.98 12.81 31.04
N VAL A 182 1.67 13.11 31.13
CA VAL A 182 0.75 13.01 29.99
C VAL A 182 1.17 13.95 28.85
N ASN A 183 1.52 15.21 29.14
CA ASN A 183 2.01 16.12 28.10
C ASN A 183 3.35 15.64 27.49
N GLU A 184 4.25 15.05 28.28
CA GLU A 184 5.51 14.50 27.80
C GLU A 184 5.28 13.25 26.91
N VAL A 185 4.27 12.42 27.21
CA VAL A 185 3.81 11.32 26.33
C VAL A 185 3.21 11.86 25.04
N LEU A 186 2.23 12.78 25.12
CA LEU A 186 1.55 13.34 23.95
C LEU A 186 2.49 14.11 23.02
N GLY A 187 3.49 14.79 23.59
CA GLY A 187 4.55 15.47 22.85
C GLY A 187 5.61 14.53 22.28
N GLY A 188 5.55 13.23 22.60
CA GLY A 188 6.49 12.21 22.12
C GLY A 188 7.85 12.20 22.81
N LEU A 189 8.03 12.96 23.90
CA LEU A 189 9.25 12.95 24.70
C LEU A 189 9.41 11.65 25.50
N VAL A 190 8.31 11.02 25.88
CA VAL A 190 8.29 9.77 26.64
C VAL A 190 7.65 8.66 25.82
N ARG A 191 8.33 7.53 25.72
CA ARG A 191 7.81 6.31 25.11
C ARG A 191 6.81 5.66 26.07
N ALA A 192 5.52 5.87 25.82
CA ALA A 192 4.46 5.28 26.62
C ALA A 192 4.29 3.77 26.36
N PRO A 193 3.84 3.01 27.37
CA PRO A 193 3.48 1.60 27.23
C PRO A 193 2.30 1.41 26.27
N GLY A 194 2.21 0.20 25.69
CA GLY A 194 1.16 -0.14 24.73
C GLY A 194 -0.25 0.00 25.29
N ALA A 195 -0.46 -0.42 26.53
CA ALA A 195 -1.75 -0.31 27.23
C ALA A 195 -2.18 1.15 27.37
N LEU A 196 -1.24 2.04 27.75
CA LEU A 196 -1.52 3.47 27.90
C LEU A 196 -1.86 4.12 26.56
N LEU A 197 -1.13 3.77 25.48
CA LEU A 197 -1.44 4.26 24.14
C LEU A 197 -2.80 3.75 23.62
N GLY A 198 -3.21 2.54 24.02
CA GLY A 198 -4.55 2.02 23.74
C GLY A 198 -5.65 2.86 24.39
N GLN A 199 -5.51 3.17 25.68
CA GLN A 199 -6.47 4.03 26.40
C GLN A 199 -6.53 5.46 25.83
N ILE A 200 -5.38 6.02 25.42
CA ILE A 200 -5.33 7.32 24.74
C ILE A 200 -6.08 7.26 23.40
N ALA A 201 -5.92 6.16 22.65
CA ALA A 201 -6.61 5.96 21.39
C ALA A 201 -8.14 5.84 21.57
N GLU A 202 -8.59 5.11 22.61
CA GLU A 202 -9.99 5.04 23.01
C GLU A 202 -10.56 6.41 23.36
N TYR A 203 -9.84 7.20 24.16
CA TYR A 203 -10.24 8.56 24.53
C TYR A 203 -10.44 9.46 23.29
N PHE A 204 -9.55 9.33 22.29
CA PHE A 204 -9.61 10.10 21.06
C PHE A 204 -10.52 9.52 19.97
N ALA A 205 -11.08 8.34 20.18
CA ALA A 205 -11.85 7.59 19.19
C ALA A 205 -11.09 7.43 17.84
N VAL A 206 -9.81 7.06 17.92
CA VAL A 206 -8.93 6.75 16.78
C VAL A 206 -8.21 5.43 17.01
N SER A 207 -7.58 4.88 15.97
CA SER A 207 -6.74 3.69 16.09
C SER A 207 -5.49 3.94 16.95
N ARG A 208 -5.02 2.88 17.62
CA ARG A 208 -3.77 2.91 18.41
C ARG A 208 -2.57 3.24 17.52
N GLU A 209 -2.56 2.72 16.29
CA GLU A 209 -1.54 2.98 15.28
C GLU A 209 -1.48 4.47 14.92
N ALA A 210 -2.64 5.13 14.79
CA ALA A 210 -2.71 6.57 14.55
C ALA A 210 -2.09 7.38 15.69
N VAL A 211 -2.37 7.01 16.95
CA VAL A 211 -1.75 7.68 18.13
C VAL A 211 -0.24 7.46 18.16
N ILE A 212 0.24 6.23 17.95
CA ILE A 212 1.68 5.91 17.90
C ILE A 212 2.39 6.77 16.86
N GLN A 213 1.83 6.84 15.65
CA GLN A 213 2.39 7.64 14.56
C GLN A 213 2.34 9.14 14.87
N ALA A 214 1.22 9.65 15.38
CA ALA A 214 1.06 11.06 15.74
C ALA A 214 2.08 11.50 16.80
N VAL A 215 2.22 10.73 17.88
CA VAL A 215 3.20 10.99 18.94
C VAL A 215 4.64 10.91 18.41
N GLY A 216 4.94 9.92 17.56
CA GLY A 216 6.24 9.79 16.93
C GLY A 216 6.58 10.92 15.95
N LEU A 217 5.57 11.52 15.31
CA LEU A 217 5.73 12.72 14.48
C LEU A 217 5.97 13.95 15.34
N ASN A 218 5.27 14.11 16.47
CA ASN A 218 5.46 15.22 17.40
C ASN A 218 6.91 15.27 17.92
N PHE A 219 7.49 14.13 18.30
CA PHE A 219 8.90 14.07 18.71
C PHE A 219 9.85 14.50 17.59
N ARG A 220 9.67 13.97 16.37
CA ARG A 220 10.53 14.25 15.20
C ARG A 220 10.46 15.71 14.73
N GLN A 221 9.31 16.35 14.91
CA GLN A 221 9.09 17.75 14.51
C GLN A 221 9.45 18.74 15.62
N MET A 222 9.82 18.26 16.82
CA MET A 222 10.20 19.12 17.93
C MET A 222 11.53 19.84 17.64
N PRO A 223 11.62 21.18 17.76
CA PRO A 223 12.83 21.93 17.40
C PRO A 223 14.09 21.52 18.18
N THR A 224 13.94 21.25 19.48
CA THR A 224 15.02 20.76 20.35
C THR A 224 14.40 19.89 21.46
N PRO A 225 14.19 18.58 21.24
CA PRO A 225 13.67 17.70 22.26
C PRO A 225 14.70 17.60 23.39
N SER A 226 14.38 18.21 24.53
CA SER A 226 15.24 18.21 25.71
C SER A 226 14.48 17.66 26.91
N TYR A 227 15.17 16.87 27.73
CA TYR A 227 14.59 16.21 28.89
C TYR A 227 15.44 16.44 30.11
N LYS A 228 14.79 16.76 31.24
CA LYS A 228 15.45 16.89 32.53
C LYS A 228 15.55 15.50 33.14
N ALA A 229 16.75 14.91 33.07
CA ALA A 229 17.02 13.61 33.68
C ALA A 229 16.86 13.67 35.22
N PRO A 230 16.74 12.53 35.92
CA PRO A 230 16.56 12.47 37.38
C PRO A 230 17.64 13.21 38.19
N ASN A 231 18.85 13.34 37.62
CA ASN A 231 19.99 14.07 38.16
C ASN A 231 19.89 15.61 38.00
N GLY A 232 18.82 16.11 37.36
CA GLY A 232 18.55 17.53 37.16
C GLY A 232 19.22 18.18 35.95
N GLN A 233 20.08 17.45 35.22
CA GLN A 233 20.76 17.98 34.05
C GLN A 233 19.89 17.82 32.78
N PRO A 234 19.71 18.89 31.98
CA PRO A 234 19.00 18.79 30.71
C PRO A 234 19.87 18.04 29.70
N ARG A 235 19.31 17.00 29.06
CA ARG A 235 19.92 16.32 27.92
C ARG A 235 19.10 16.55 26.66
N VAL A 236 19.77 16.77 25.53
CA VAL A 236 19.13 16.74 24.21
C VAL A 236 18.88 15.29 23.86
N LEU A 237 17.67 14.99 23.41
CA LEU A 237 17.24 13.64 23.06
C LEU A 237 17.41 13.40 21.56
N THR A 238 17.95 12.23 21.22
CA THR A 238 17.89 11.67 19.86
C THR A 238 16.74 10.68 19.72
N GLU A 239 16.25 10.13 20.84
CA GLU A 239 15.13 9.21 20.93
C GLU A 239 14.24 9.53 22.14
N PRO A 240 12.95 9.14 22.13
CA PRO A 240 12.07 9.29 23.28
C PRO A 240 12.60 8.56 24.52
N VAL A 241 12.39 9.15 25.70
CA VAL A 241 12.79 8.61 26.99
C VAL A 241 11.95 7.36 27.32
N PRO A 242 12.55 6.26 27.82
CA PRO A 242 11.80 5.10 28.28
C PRO A 242 10.80 5.45 29.40
N TRP A 243 9.65 4.76 29.43
CA TRP A 243 8.61 4.96 30.44
C TRP A 243 9.15 4.91 31.87
N GLU A 244 9.94 3.89 32.19
CA GLU A 244 10.50 3.73 33.54
C GLU A 244 11.38 4.91 33.98
N GLU A 245 12.22 5.41 33.06
CA GLU A 245 13.09 6.56 33.35
C GLU A 245 12.24 7.81 33.59
N ALA A 246 11.17 7.98 32.80
CA ALA A 246 10.25 9.10 32.95
C ALA A 246 9.48 9.05 34.28
N VAL A 247 9.03 7.86 34.69
CA VAL A 247 8.35 7.64 35.96
C VAL A 247 9.28 7.91 37.15
N LYS A 248 10.50 7.36 37.14
CA LYS A 248 11.51 7.58 38.20
C LYS A 248 11.92 9.06 38.31
N ALA A 249 11.91 9.80 37.20
CA ALA A 249 12.22 11.23 37.20
C ALA A 249 11.17 12.08 37.95
N LEU A 250 9.96 11.57 38.19
CA LEU A 250 8.91 12.27 38.93
C LEU A 250 9.17 12.30 40.45
N LYS A 251 10.11 11.48 40.97
CA LYS A 251 10.46 11.40 42.40
C LYS A 251 9.23 11.22 43.30
N LEU A 252 8.37 10.29 42.93
CA LEU A 252 7.13 9.98 43.65
C LEU A 252 7.40 9.09 44.88
N PRO A 253 6.47 9.02 45.83
CA PRO A 253 6.49 7.98 46.85
C PRO A 253 6.50 6.58 46.22
N HIS A 254 7.18 5.63 46.88
CA HIS A 254 7.40 4.27 46.38
C HIS A 254 6.10 3.58 45.90
N ASP A 255 5.01 3.74 46.63
CA ASP A 255 3.72 3.12 46.31
C ASP A 255 3.05 3.70 45.06
N GLU A 256 3.29 4.99 44.75
CA GLU A 256 2.80 5.61 43.53
C GLU A 256 3.69 5.30 42.33
N GLU A 257 5.01 5.25 42.54
CA GLU A 257 5.97 4.85 41.51
C GLU A 257 5.71 3.42 41.02
N ALA A 258 5.55 2.46 41.95
CA ALA A 258 5.29 1.07 41.64
C ALA A 258 4.01 0.90 40.80
N LYS A 259 2.94 1.65 41.11
CA LYS A 259 1.68 1.61 40.34
C LYS A 259 1.87 2.05 38.89
N LEU A 260 2.72 3.05 38.64
CA LEU A 260 3.00 3.52 37.28
C LEU A 260 3.91 2.59 36.50
N LEU A 261 4.88 1.96 37.17
CA LEU A 261 5.80 1.02 36.54
C LEU A 261 5.07 -0.24 36.06
N VAL A 262 4.06 -0.72 36.81
CA VAL A 262 3.20 -1.85 36.41
C VAL A 262 2.45 -1.60 35.09
N ILE A 263 2.19 -0.34 34.71
CA ILE A 263 1.58 0.00 33.41
C ILE A 263 2.58 -0.26 32.26
N GLY A 264 3.88 -0.24 32.56
CA GLY A 264 4.98 -0.41 31.62
C GLY A 264 5.41 -1.84 31.34
N ASP A 265 5.05 -2.78 32.22
CA ASP A 265 5.26 -4.22 32.05
C ASP A 265 4.13 -4.86 31.23
#